data_AF-A0A7W1JG88-F1
#
_entry.id   AF-A0A7W1JG88-F1
#
_cell.length_a   1.000
_cell.length_b   1.000
_cell.length_c   1.000
_cell.angle_alpha   90.00
_cell.angle_beta   90.00
_cell.angle_gamma   90.00
#
_symmetry.space_group_name_H-M   'P 1'
#
loop_
_entity.id
_entity.type
_entity.pdbx_description
1 polymer ?
#
loop_
_entity_poly.entity_id
_entity_poly.type
_entity_poly.pdbx_seq_one_letter_code
_entity_poly.pdbx_strand_id
1 'polypeptide(L)' 'MFRKSIGKKNLVGLDIGSSSVKAIELQGKPGNLSLASLGYEALQPDSVVDGQIMELN' A
#
# COMPACT_ATOMS: atom_id res chain seq x y z
N MET A 1 -18.40 15.49 25.00
CA MET A 1 -18.19 15.35 23.54
C MET A 1 -16.73 14.95 23.30
N PHE A 2 -16.44 13.66 23.20
CA PHE A 2 -15.06 13.16 23.08
C PHE A 2 -14.62 13.23 21.61
N ARG A 3 -13.79 14.22 21.27
CA ARG A 3 -13.06 14.21 20.00
C ARG A 3 -11.90 13.23 20.13
N LYS A 4 -12.11 11.99 19.67
CA LYS A 4 -11.03 11.00 19.52
C LYS A 4 -9.98 11.63 18.60
N SER A 5 -8.82 11.99 19.15
CA SER A 5 -7.69 12.39 18.32
C SER A 5 -7.36 11.19 17.44
N ILE A 6 -7.59 11.33 16.14
CA ILE A 6 -6.94 10.45 15.17
C ILE A 6 -5.48 10.88 15.24
N GLY A 7 -4.71 10.25 16.15
CA GLY A 7 -3.25 10.33 16.11
C GLY A 7 -2.80 10.01 14.68
N LYS A 8 -1.71 10.63 14.22
CA LYS A 8 -1.15 10.40 12.87
C LYS A 8 -1.08 8.89 12.63
N LYS A 9 -2.05 8.35 11.91
CA LYS A 9 -2.00 6.98 11.41
C LYS A 9 -1.07 7.06 10.22
N ASN A 10 0.13 6.52 10.37
CA ASN A 10 1.01 6.31 9.23
C ASN A 10 0.25 5.36 8.28
N LEU A 11 -0.15 5.91 7.13
CA LEU A 11 -0.94 5.21 6.12
C LEU A 11 0.01 4.81 4.99
N VAL A 12 -0.03 3.54 4.64
CA VAL A 12 0.72 2.99 3.51
C VAL A 12 -0.28 2.74 2.39
N GLY A 13 -0.03 3.34 1.23
CA GLY A 13 -0.72 2.98 0.00
C GLY A 13 -0.17 1.65 -0.52
N LEU A 14 -1.06 0.72 -0.81
CA LEU A 14 -0.72 -0.61 -1.32
C LEU A 14 -1.33 -0.79 -2.70
N ASP A 15 -0.49 -1.04 -3.70
CA ASP A 15 -0.88 -1.41 -5.06
C ASP A 15 -0.57 -2.89 -5.27
N ILE A 16 -1.60 -3.68 -5.55
CA ILE A 16 -1.50 -5.14 -5.77
C ILE A 16 -1.80 -5.38 -7.23
N GLY A 17 -0.75 -5.62 -8.02
CA GLY A 17 -0.87 -5.97 -9.44
C GLY A 17 -0.70 -7.47 -9.68
N SER A 18 -0.86 -7.90 -10.93
CA SER A 18 -0.68 -9.31 -11.32
C SER A 18 0.76 -9.83 -11.20
N SER A 19 1.75 -8.93 -11.14
CA SER A 19 3.17 -9.28 -11.17
C SER A 19 3.97 -8.81 -9.95
N SER A 20 3.41 -7.91 -9.14
CA SER A 20 4.12 -7.35 -7.99
C SER A 20 3.18 -6.67 -7.01
N VAL A 21 3.65 -6.52 -5.78
CA VAL A 21 3.05 -5.68 -4.75
C VAL A 21 3.96 -4.49 -4.51
N LYS A 22 3.38 -3.29 -4.45
CA LYS A 22 4.08 -2.04 -4.15
C LYS A 22 3.48 -1.38 -2.93
N ALA A 23 4.32 -1.03 -1.98
CA ALA A 23 3.95 -0.29 -0.78
C ALA A 23 4.59 1.10 -0.82
N ILE A 24 3.80 2.14 -0.62
CA ILE A 24 4.26 3.54 -0.64
C ILE A 24 3.76 4.24 0.61
N GLU A 25 4.69 4.80 1.37
CA GLU A 25 4.38 5.73 2.45
C GLU A 25 4.78 7.14 2.02
N LEU A 26 3.82 8.06 2.07
CA LEU A 26 4.07 9.48 1.84
C LEU A 26 3.99 10.23 3.16
N GLN A 27 4.82 11.25 3.29
CA GLN A 27 4.78 12.19 4.40
C GLN A 27 4.58 13.62 3.90
N GLY A 28 4.18 14.51 4.80
CA GLY A 28 3.97 15.93 4.51
C GLY A 28 2.49 16.31 4.47
N LYS A 29 2.18 17.37 3.70
CA LYS A 29 0.83 17.93 3.57
C LYS A 29 0.39 17.82 2.10
N PRO A 30 -0.93 17.80 1.81
CA PRO A 30 -1.42 17.89 0.43
C PRO A 30 -0.75 19.07 -0.31
N GLY A 31 -0.25 18.82 -1.53
CA GLY A 31 0.50 19.81 -2.32
C GLY A 31 2.00 19.93 -1.98
N ASN A 32 2.47 19.30 -0.90
CA ASN A 32 3.90 19.19 -0.58
C ASN A 32 4.17 17.84 0.09
N LEU A 33 3.92 16.77 -0.66
CA LEU A 33 4.16 15.40 -0.24
C LEU A 33 5.57 14.97 -0.66
N SER A 34 6.22 14.18 0.20
CA SER A 34 7.48 13.51 -0.13
C SER A 34 7.37 12.02 0.14
N LEU A 35 8.15 11.24 -0.60
CA LEU A 35 8.28 9.81 -0.38
C LEU A 35 9.02 9.56 0.95
N ALA A 36 8.36 8.86 1.87
CA ALA A 36 8.98 8.42 3.12
C ALA A 36 9.57 7.01 2.96
N SER A 37 8.78 6.09 2.41
CA SER A 37 9.15 4.68 2.27
C SER A 37 8.61 4.11 0.96
N LEU A 38 9.37 3.18 0.36
CA LEU A 38 8.95 2.39 -0.80
C LEU A 38 9.32 0.93 -0.59
N GLY A 39 8.35 0.04 -0.80
CA GLY A 39 8.54 -1.40 -0.88
C GLY A 39 8.09 -1.92 -2.24
N TYR A 40 8.84 -2.85 -2.80
CA TYR A 40 8.52 -3.54 -4.04
C TYR A 40 8.86 -5.01 -3.86
N GLU A 41 7.90 -5.88 -4.15
CA GLU A 41 8.11 -7.33 -4.15
C GLU A 41 7.48 -7.92 -5.42
N ALA A 42 8.22 -8.79 -6.11
CA ALA A 42 7.69 -9.52 -7.25
C ALA A 42 6.76 -10.64 -6.74
N LEU A 43 5.64 -10.85 -7.44
CA LEU A 43 4.75 -11.96 -7.15
C LEU A 43 5.14 -13.17 -8.00
N GLN A 44 4.84 -14.36 -7.47
CA GLN A 44 4.89 -15.58 -8.27
C GLN A 44 3.83 -15.49 -9.39
N PRO A 45 4.04 -16.17 -10.53
CA PRO A 45 3.02 -16.29 -11.57
C PRO A 45 1.68 -16.75 -10.99
N ASP A 46 0.59 -16.29 -11.58
CA ASP A 46 -0.78 -16.65 -11.22
C ASP A 46 -1.20 -16.31 -9.77
N SER A 47 -0.39 -15.56 -9.01
CA SER A 47 -0.78 -15.09 -7.66
C SER A 47 -1.98 -14.16 -7.66
N VAL A 48 -2.18 -13.41 -8.75
CA VAL A 48 -3.35 -12.56 -8.95
C VAL A 48 -3.85 -12.72 -10.39
N VAL A 49 -5.08 -13.19 -10.55
CA VAL A 49 -5.73 -13.46 -11.84
C VAL A 49 -7.12 -12.84 -11.85
N ASP A 50 -7.46 -12.08 -12.91
CA ASP A 50 -8.74 -11.37 -13.04
C ASP A 50 -9.12 -10.52 -11.81
N GLY A 51 -8.11 -9.94 -11.14
CA GLY A 51 -8.29 -9.12 -9.94
C GLY A 51 -8.55 -9.90 -8.65
N GLN A 52 -8.51 -11.23 -8.70
CA GLN A 52 -8.62 -12.11 -7.54
C GLN A 52 -7.24 -12.56 -7.08
N ILE A 53 -7.04 -12.61 -5.77
CA ILE A 53 -5.83 -13.20 -5.17
C ILE A 53 -6.03 -14.71 -5.15
N MET A 54 -5.10 -15.43 -5.75
CA MET A 54 -5.13 -16.88 -5.80
C MET A 54 -4.42 -17.46 -4.57
N GLU A 55 -4.94 -18.56 -4.04
CA GLU A 55 -4.23 -19.34 -3.03
C GLU A 55 -3.16 -20.16 -3.74
N LEU A 56 -1.90 -19.92 -3.40
CA LEU A 56 -0.77 -20.70 -3.91
C LEU A 56 -0.72 -22.01 -3.11
N ASN A 57 -0.94 -23.13 -3.79
CA ASN A 57 -0.93 -24.48 -3.22
C ASN A 57 0.47 -24.91 -2.78
#